data_AF-A0A6J1DX65-F1
#
_entry.id   AF-A0A6J1DX65-F1
#
_cell.length_a   1.000
_cell.length_b   1.000
_cell.length_c   1.000
_cell.angle_alpha   90.00
_cell.angle_beta   90.00
_cell.angle_gamma   90.00
#
_symmetry.space_group_name_H-M   'P 1'
#
loop_
_entity.id
_entity.type
_entity.pdbx_description
1 polymer ?
#
loop_
_entity_poly.entity_id
_entity_poly.type
_entity_poly.pdbx_seq_one_letter_code
_entity_poly.pdbx_strand_id
1 'polypeptide(L)'
;MGITLQAIVFLALVFVFSSVSAFSLPLSTRVRWIIDSKTGRRVKLVCVNWPSHTQSMLAEGLNHRPLKELADEAIKLRFNCVRLTYATHMFTGYANRTIEENFDLLDLKQAKAGLAQYNPFVLNKTIAEAYEAVVDVLGASGLMVIVDNHISQPRWCCSLDDGNGFFGNRNFDPQEWLQGLRLVVQRFVNKPMVVAMSLRNEIRGTMENANDWNNYVTQGVTTIHSINSTVLVIVSSLNYDNDLRCLKEKPLSVKTLGDKLVFEVHL
;
A
#
# COMPACT_ATOMS: atom_id res chain seq x y z
N MET A 1 -37.53 -39.52 54.81
CA MET A 1 -36.07 -39.40 54.56
C MET A 1 -35.83 -40.00 53.18
N GLY A 2 -35.69 -39.28 52.06
CA GLY A 2 -35.17 -37.94 51.86
C GLY A 2 -33.77 -38.04 51.23
N ILE A 3 -33.67 -38.38 49.94
CA ILE A 3 -32.49 -38.09 49.10
C ILE A 3 -32.97 -37.72 47.70
N THR A 4 -33.01 -36.42 47.44
CA THR A 4 -33.14 -35.79 46.13
C THR A 4 -31.83 -35.99 45.35
N LEU A 5 -31.87 -36.66 44.20
CA LEU A 5 -30.76 -36.68 43.26
C LEU A 5 -30.94 -35.52 42.27
N GLN A 6 -30.24 -34.42 42.52
CA GLN A 6 -30.18 -33.26 41.62
C GLN A 6 -29.48 -33.67 40.31
N ALA A 7 -30.19 -33.55 39.19
CA ALA A 7 -29.59 -33.61 37.87
C ALA A 7 -28.85 -32.29 37.60
N ILE A 8 -27.51 -32.33 37.62
CA ILE A 8 -26.67 -31.20 37.22
C ILE A 8 -26.57 -31.22 35.69
N VAL A 9 -27.29 -30.30 35.03
CA VAL A 9 -27.12 -30.03 33.60
C VAL A 9 -25.92 -29.09 33.45
N PHE A 10 -24.79 -29.63 32.99
CA PHE A 10 -23.64 -28.83 32.59
C PHE A 10 -23.92 -28.21 31.21
N LEU A 11 -24.31 -26.93 31.18
CA LEU A 11 -24.42 -26.15 29.94
C LEU A 11 -23.00 -25.74 29.52
N ALA A 12 -22.39 -26.47 28.59
CA ALA A 12 -21.13 -26.08 27.99
C ALA A 12 -21.35 -24.84 27.10
N LEU A 13 -21.00 -23.66 27.63
CA LEU A 13 -20.86 -22.44 26.84
C LEU A 13 -19.69 -22.62 25.87
N VAL A 14 -19.99 -23.07 24.66
CA VAL A 14 -19.06 -23.00 23.53
C VAL A 14 -18.90 -21.52 23.19
N PHE A 15 -17.90 -20.88 23.79
CA PHE A 15 -17.39 -19.62 23.28
C PHE A 15 -16.79 -19.91 21.91
N VAL A 16 -17.60 -19.73 20.86
CA VAL A 16 -17.08 -19.54 19.51
C VAL A 16 -16.32 -18.21 19.58
N PHE A 17 -15.03 -18.28 19.89
CA PHE A 17 -14.11 -17.24 19.50
C PHE A 17 -14.20 -17.19 17.98
N SER A 18 -15.05 -16.32 17.47
CA SER A 18 -14.91 -15.81 16.11
C SER A 18 -13.56 -15.12 16.10
N SER A 19 -12.50 -15.88 15.84
CA SER A 19 -11.26 -15.32 15.33
C SER A 19 -11.70 -14.38 14.22
N VAL A 20 -11.49 -13.08 14.41
CA VAL A 20 -11.61 -12.13 13.31
C VAL A 20 -10.59 -12.64 12.32
N SER A 21 -11.03 -13.42 11.33
CA SER A 21 -10.16 -13.91 10.29
C SER A 21 -9.53 -12.67 9.70
N ALA A 22 -8.22 -12.51 9.90
CA ALA A 22 -7.46 -11.48 9.23
C ALA A 22 -7.69 -11.71 7.73
N PHE A 23 -8.51 -10.86 7.11
CA PHE A 23 -8.90 -11.02 5.71
C PHE A 23 -7.68 -10.68 4.87
N SER A 24 -7.04 -11.71 4.36
CA SER A 24 -5.94 -11.60 3.40
C SER A 24 -5.97 -12.84 2.53
N LEU A 25 -6.98 -12.84 1.67
CA LEU A 25 -7.21 -13.83 0.64
C LEU A 25 -7.40 -13.02 -0.64
N PRO A 26 -6.93 -13.52 -1.79
CA PRO A 26 -6.78 -12.68 -2.97
C PRO A 26 -8.08 -11.94 -3.24
N LEU A 27 -7.99 -10.62 -3.39
CA LEU A 27 -9.14 -9.80 -3.75
C LEU A 27 -9.26 -9.79 -5.28
N SER A 28 -10.50 -9.70 -5.75
CA SER A 28 -10.85 -9.61 -7.16
C SER A 28 -11.95 -8.57 -7.35
N THR A 29 -12.22 -8.22 -8.59
CA THR A 29 -13.33 -7.36 -8.97
C THR A 29 -14.46 -8.15 -9.59
N ARG A 30 -15.69 -7.77 -9.28
CA ARG A 30 -16.89 -8.26 -9.94
C ARG A 30 -17.77 -7.07 -10.27
N VAL A 31 -17.77 -6.71 -11.55
CA VAL A 31 -18.37 -5.47 -12.04
C VAL A 31 -17.73 -4.28 -11.29
N ARG A 32 -18.48 -3.60 -10.41
CA ARG A 32 -18.00 -2.43 -9.64
C ARG A 32 -17.55 -2.76 -8.22
N TRP A 33 -17.58 -4.03 -7.81
CA TRP A 33 -17.31 -4.43 -6.44
C TRP A 33 -15.95 -5.09 -6.32
N ILE A 34 -15.20 -4.72 -5.29
CA ILE A 34 -14.13 -5.56 -4.78
C ILE A 34 -14.77 -6.69 -3.97
N ILE A 35 -14.32 -7.92 -4.23
CA ILE A 35 -14.79 -9.14 -3.58
C ILE A 35 -13.61 -9.95 -3.08
N ASP A 36 -13.85 -10.74 -2.04
CA ASP A 36 -12.99 -11.87 -1.69
C ASP A 36 -13.16 -12.93 -2.78
N SER A 37 -12.06 -13.34 -3.42
CA SER A 37 -12.11 -14.25 -4.58
C SER A 37 -12.59 -15.66 -4.22
N LYS A 38 -12.41 -16.09 -2.97
CA LYS A 38 -12.77 -17.45 -2.54
C LYS A 38 -14.24 -17.54 -2.15
N THR A 39 -14.76 -16.53 -1.47
CA THR A 39 -16.13 -16.53 -0.92
C THR A 39 -17.13 -15.76 -1.78
N GLY A 40 -16.64 -14.89 -2.68
CA GLY A 40 -17.47 -13.99 -3.48
C GLY A 40 -18.14 -12.88 -2.65
N ARG A 41 -17.80 -12.74 -1.37
CA ARG A 41 -18.33 -11.69 -0.49
C ARG A 41 -17.74 -10.35 -0.88
N ARG A 42 -18.58 -9.31 -0.87
CA ARG A 42 -18.12 -7.93 -1.10
C ARG A 42 -17.20 -7.48 0.03
N VAL A 43 -16.07 -6.89 -0.36
CA VAL A 43 -15.12 -6.22 0.54
C VAL A 43 -15.21 -4.73 0.28
N LYS A 44 -15.34 -3.93 1.35
CA LYS A 44 -15.21 -2.47 1.29
C LYS A 44 -13.89 -2.10 1.94
N LEU A 45 -13.03 -1.42 1.18
CA LEU A 45 -11.79 -0.86 1.70
C LEU A 45 -12.13 0.44 2.44
N VAL A 46 -11.81 0.48 3.73
CA VAL A 46 -11.94 1.64 4.61
C VAL A 46 -10.52 1.91 5.11
N CYS A 47 -9.79 2.71 4.33
CA CYS A 47 -8.35 2.90 4.54
C CYS A 47 -8.02 4.27 5.14
N VAL A 48 -6.88 4.32 5.83
CA VAL A 48 -6.12 5.57 6.04
C VAL A 48 -4.97 5.64 5.05
N ASN A 49 -4.58 6.85 4.62
CA ASN A 49 -3.35 7.07 3.89
C ASN A 49 -2.21 7.34 4.89
N TRP A 50 -1.09 6.63 4.79
CA TRP A 50 0.05 6.82 5.67
C TRP A 50 1.31 7.16 4.85
N PRO A 51 1.77 8.42 4.92
CA PRO A 51 3.00 8.84 4.27
C PRO A 51 4.23 8.06 4.77
N SER A 52 4.99 7.52 3.82
CA SER A 52 6.30 6.88 4.01
C SER A 52 7.27 7.18 2.85
N HIS A 53 6.85 8.03 1.91
CA HIS A 53 7.58 8.37 0.68
C HIS A 53 8.43 9.66 0.80
N THR A 54 8.37 10.34 1.95
CA THR A 54 9.07 11.61 2.21
C THR A 54 10.59 11.39 2.32
N GLN A 55 11.36 12.46 2.56
CA GLN A 55 12.82 12.40 2.61
C GLN A 55 13.36 11.42 3.69
N SER A 56 12.62 11.25 4.78
CA SER A 56 12.96 10.27 5.84
C SER A 56 12.95 8.83 5.32
N MET A 57 12.17 8.56 4.25
CA MET A 57 11.96 7.24 3.64
C MET A 57 11.51 6.17 4.64
N LEU A 58 10.74 6.62 5.63
CA LEU A 58 10.14 5.80 6.69
C LEU A 58 8.72 6.31 6.95
N ALA A 59 7.83 5.43 7.41
CA ALA A 59 6.47 5.84 7.77
C ALA A 59 6.50 6.94 8.84
N GLU A 60 5.77 8.02 8.58
CA GLU A 60 5.77 9.21 9.44
C GLU A 60 5.19 8.90 10.83
N GLY A 61 5.72 9.57 11.87
CA GLY A 61 5.24 9.43 13.26
C GLY A 61 5.85 8.28 14.07
N LEU A 62 6.68 7.42 13.47
CA LEU A 62 7.35 6.33 14.20
C LEU A 62 8.36 6.81 15.26
N ASN A 63 8.79 8.06 15.19
CA ASN A 63 9.62 8.68 16.23
C ASN A 63 8.82 9.14 17.47
N HIS A 64 7.48 9.03 17.45
CA HIS A 64 6.63 9.47 18.56
C HIS A 64 5.89 8.33 19.26
N ARG A 65 5.59 7.23 18.55
CA ARG A 65 4.77 6.13 19.07
C ARG A 65 5.17 4.77 18.47
N PRO A 66 5.01 3.66 19.22
CA PRO A 66 5.25 2.32 18.67
C PRO A 66 4.33 2.02 17.48
N LEU A 67 4.89 1.45 16.42
CA LEU A 67 4.18 1.12 15.18
C LEU A 67 2.94 0.25 15.44
N LYS A 68 3.05 -0.72 16.35
CA LYS A 68 1.94 -1.61 16.71
C LYS A 68 0.77 -0.85 17.34
N GLU A 69 1.03 0.16 18.17
CA GLU A 69 -0.04 0.98 18.76
C GLU A 69 -0.76 1.83 17.70
N LEU A 70 -0.03 2.36 16.71
CA LEU A 70 -0.62 3.10 15.60
C LEU A 70 -1.51 2.19 14.73
N ALA A 71 -1.06 0.94 14.47
CA ALA A 71 -1.85 -0.06 13.77
C ALA A 71 -3.12 -0.45 14.55
N ASP A 72 -2.99 -0.71 15.85
CA ASP A 72 -4.12 -1.05 16.73
C ASP A 72 -5.14 0.10 16.82
N GLU A 73 -4.67 1.35 16.82
CA GLU A 73 -5.54 2.52 16.80
C GLU A 73 -6.34 2.64 15.50
N ALA A 74 -5.72 2.39 14.34
CA ALA A 74 -6.45 2.37 13.07
C ALA A 74 -7.60 1.34 13.09
N ILE A 75 -7.37 0.15 13.65
CA ILE A 75 -8.39 -0.89 13.82
C ILE A 75 -9.49 -0.43 14.79
N LYS A 76 -9.11 0.20 15.92
CA LYS A 76 -10.06 0.76 16.89
C LYS A 76 -10.97 1.81 16.24
N LEU A 77 -10.41 2.62 15.34
CA LEU A 77 -11.13 3.60 14.52
C LEU A 77 -11.90 2.99 13.34
N ARG A 78 -11.93 1.66 13.24
CA ARG A 78 -12.67 0.87 12.22
C ARG A 78 -12.10 0.94 10.81
N PHE A 79 -10.84 1.36 10.64
CA PHE A 79 -10.12 1.13 9.39
C PHE A 79 -9.76 -0.35 9.25
N ASN A 80 -9.78 -0.84 8.02
CA ASN A 80 -9.38 -2.21 7.68
C ASN A 80 -8.20 -2.27 6.70
N CYS A 81 -7.69 -1.10 6.29
CA CYS A 81 -6.53 -1.01 5.42
C CYS A 81 -5.70 0.25 5.64
N VAL A 82 -4.47 0.22 5.14
CA VAL A 82 -3.57 1.37 5.03
C VAL A 82 -3.12 1.50 3.57
N ARG A 83 -3.27 2.69 2.98
CA ARG A 83 -2.58 3.10 1.75
C ARG A 83 -1.21 3.64 2.16
N LEU A 84 -0.20 2.78 2.10
CA LEU A 84 1.16 3.07 2.50
C LEU A 84 1.94 3.52 1.27
N THR A 85 2.39 4.77 1.30
CA THR A 85 3.01 5.41 0.14
C THR A 85 4.51 5.14 0.09
N TYR A 86 5.09 4.98 -1.09
CA TYR A 86 6.54 4.94 -1.27
C TYR A 86 7.00 5.80 -2.46
N ALA A 87 8.27 6.19 -2.45
CA ALA A 87 8.91 6.82 -3.60
C ALA A 87 9.67 5.78 -4.42
N THR A 88 9.66 5.87 -5.76
CA THR A 88 10.38 4.93 -6.65
C THR A 88 11.83 4.72 -6.23
N HIS A 89 12.53 5.83 -5.90
CA HIS A 89 13.94 5.81 -5.53
C HIS A 89 14.23 5.13 -4.20
N MET A 90 13.23 4.93 -3.33
CA MET A 90 13.39 4.08 -2.13
C MET A 90 13.80 2.66 -2.51
N PHE A 91 13.40 2.18 -3.69
CA PHE A 91 13.71 0.83 -4.15
C PHE A 91 14.78 0.80 -5.25
N THR A 92 14.88 1.82 -6.10
CA THR A 92 15.86 1.83 -7.21
C THR A 92 17.21 2.42 -6.82
N GLY A 93 17.27 3.39 -5.90
CA GLY A 93 18.49 4.14 -5.56
C GLY A 93 18.91 4.06 -4.10
N TYR A 94 17.96 3.97 -3.17
CA TYR A 94 18.22 4.05 -1.73
C TYR A 94 17.95 2.74 -0.98
N ALA A 95 17.60 1.66 -1.69
CA ALA A 95 17.11 0.41 -1.09
C ALA A 95 18.02 -0.14 0.02
N ASN A 96 19.34 -0.02 -0.14
CA ASN A 96 20.35 -0.58 0.76
C ASN A 96 20.90 0.42 1.81
N ARG A 97 20.50 1.70 1.75
CA ARG A 97 20.89 2.69 2.77
C ARG A 97 20.10 2.38 4.04
N THR A 98 20.75 2.44 5.20
CA THR A 98 20.04 2.22 6.48
C THR A 98 19.19 3.42 6.88
N ILE A 99 18.14 3.18 7.69
CA ILE A 99 17.35 4.26 8.29
C ILE A 99 18.26 5.15 9.14
N GLU A 100 19.16 4.56 9.92
CA GLU A 100 20.12 5.30 10.73
C GLU A 100 20.99 6.25 9.88
N GLU A 101 21.62 5.73 8.82
CA GLU A 101 22.43 6.53 7.89
C GLU A 101 21.62 7.66 7.25
N ASN A 102 20.38 7.38 6.84
CA ASN A 102 19.53 8.38 6.20
C ASN A 102 19.15 9.50 7.16
N PHE A 103 18.85 9.17 8.42
CA PHE A 103 18.52 10.16 9.44
C PHE A 103 19.72 11.02 9.83
N ASP A 104 20.92 10.44 9.88
CA ASP A 104 22.16 11.19 10.14
C ASP A 104 22.48 12.15 8.98
N LEU A 105 22.30 11.73 7.72
CA LEU A 105 22.49 12.59 6.53
C LEU A 105 21.52 13.78 6.49
N LEU A 106 20.32 13.63 7.06
CA LEU A 106 19.29 14.66 7.14
C LEU A 106 19.36 15.50 8.44
N ASP A 107 20.36 15.26 9.30
CA ASP A 107 20.49 15.88 10.63
C ASP A 107 19.25 15.72 11.53
N LEU A 108 18.54 14.59 11.40
CA LEU A 108 17.29 14.30 12.14
C LEU A 108 17.54 13.70 13.53
N LYS A 109 18.47 14.30 14.30
CA LYS A 109 18.92 13.76 15.61
C LYS A 109 17.77 13.49 16.59
N GLN A 110 16.83 14.42 16.71
CA GLN A 110 15.68 14.27 17.61
C GLN A 110 14.74 13.15 17.17
N ALA A 111 14.46 13.05 15.87
CA ALA A 111 13.60 11.99 15.33
C ALA A 111 14.29 10.62 15.47
N LYS A 112 15.60 10.54 15.24
CA LYS A 112 16.40 9.31 15.46
C LYS A 112 16.36 8.86 16.93
N ALA A 113 16.48 9.78 17.89
CA ALA A 113 16.32 9.46 19.31
C ALA A 113 14.91 8.93 19.63
N GLY A 114 13.88 9.54 19.05
CA GLY A 114 12.51 9.04 19.14
C GLY A 114 12.34 7.64 18.55
N LEU A 115 12.94 7.36 17.38
CA LEU A 115 12.95 6.01 16.81
C LEU A 115 13.63 5.00 17.73
N ALA A 116 14.76 5.35 18.33
CA ALA A 116 15.45 4.47 19.29
C ALA A 116 14.57 4.16 20.52
N GLN A 117 13.74 5.11 20.94
CA GLN A 117 12.82 4.93 22.06
C GLN A 117 11.60 4.08 21.71
N TYR A 118 10.94 4.35 20.57
CA TYR A 118 9.62 3.77 20.28
C TYR A 118 9.65 2.61 19.29
N ASN A 119 10.61 2.61 18.35
CA ASN A 119 10.69 1.63 17.26
C ASN A 119 12.16 1.28 16.92
N PRO A 120 13.02 0.89 17.90
CA PRO A 120 14.46 0.72 17.66
C PRO A 120 14.80 -0.29 16.56
N PHE A 121 13.90 -1.25 16.30
CA PHE A 121 14.08 -2.29 15.30
C PHE A 121 14.21 -1.78 13.85
N VAL A 122 13.82 -0.53 13.56
CA VAL A 122 13.91 0.03 12.21
C VAL A 122 15.27 0.65 11.91
N LEU A 123 16.04 1.06 12.93
CA LEU A 123 17.24 1.88 12.75
C LEU A 123 18.31 1.16 11.91
N ASN A 124 18.57 -0.11 12.23
CA ASN A 124 19.59 -0.92 11.53
C ASN A 124 19.07 -1.57 10.25
N LYS A 125 17.80 -1.35 9.88
CA LYS A 125 17.25 -1.85 8.63
C LYS A 125 17.61 -0.93 7.49
N THR A 126 17.83 -1.52 6.32
CA THR A 126 17.84 -0.77 5.08
C THR A 126 16.46 -0.15 4.82
N ILE A 127 16.37 0.90 4.00
CA ILE A 127 15.10 1.57 3.67
C ILE A 127 14.07 0.57 3.13
N ALA A 128 14.49 -0.35 2.25
CA ALA A 128 13.58 -1.35 1.71
C ALA A 128 13.10 -2.35 2.78
N GLU A 129 13.97 -2.77 3.69
CA GLU A 129 13.62 -3.67 4.81
C GLU A 129 12.77 -2.97 5.86
N ALA A 130 12.98 -1.68 6.12
CA ALA A 130 12.20 -0.90 7.06
C ALA A 130 10.77 -0.71 6.54
N TYR A 131 10.61 -0.40 5.25
CA TYR A 131 9.30 -0.35 4.60
C TYR A 131 8.59 -1.71 4.67
N GLU A 132 9.30 -2.81 4.40
CA GLU A 132 8.75 -4.16 4.56
C GLU A 132 8.36 -4.47 6.01
N ALA A 133 9.16 -4.08 6.99
CA ALA A 133 8.83 -4.29 8.39
C ALA A 133 7.58 -3.51 8.82
N VAL A 134 7.33 -2.33 8.24
CA VAL A 134 6.07 -1.60 8.45
C VAL A 134 4.88 -2.40 7.91
N VAL A 135 4.99 -2.90 6.68
CA VAL A 135 3.97 -3.77 6.05
C VAL A 135 3.70 -5.02 6.90
N ASP A 136 4.75 -5.64 7.46
CA ASP A 136 4.62 -6.84 8.29
C ASP A 136 3.86 -6.58 9.59
N VAL A 137 4.13 -5.48 10.29
CA VAL A 137 3.41 -5.16 11.52
C VAL A 137 1.96 -4.78 11.24
N LEU A 138 1.69 -4.03 10.16
CA LEU A 138 0.32 -3.74 9.71
C LEU A 138 -0.44 -5.04 9.42
N GLY A 139 0.18 -5.94 8.65
CA GLY A 139 -0.38 -7.24 8.30
C GLY A 139 -0.62 -8.14 9.51
N ALA A 140 0.35 -8.24 10.43
CA ALA A 140 0.22 -9.00 11.67
C ALA A 140 -0.87 -8.45 12.61
N SER A 141 -1.17 -7.15 12.51
CA SER A 141 -2.28 -6.52 13.23
C SER A 141 -3.64 -6.77 12.55
N GLY A 142 -3.65 -7.32 11.34
CA GLY A 142 -4.87 -7.62 10.57
C GLY A 142 -5.33 -6.49 9.65
N LEU A 143 -4.48 -5.50 9.37
CA LEU A 143 -4.75 -4.45 8.39
C LEU A 143 -4.27 -4.88 7.00
N MET A 144 -5.15 -4.78 6.01
CA MET A 144 -4.73 -4.89 4.61
C MET A 144 -3.84 -3.70 4.23
N VAL A 145 -2.94 -3.90 3.28
CA VAL A 145 -2.02 -2.86 2.81
C VAL A 145 -2.20 -2.66 1.31
N ILE A 146 -2.34 -1.39 0.93
CA ILE A 146 -2.21 -0.92 -0.44
C ILE A 146 -0.85 -0.26 -0.51
N VAL A 147 0.08 -0.82 -1.28
CA VAL A 147 1.39 -0.16 -1.51
C VAL A 147 1.26 0.81 -2.68
N ASP A 148 1.52 2.07 -2.44
CA ASP A 148 1.22 3.16 -3.36
C ASP A 148 2.49 3.86 -3.85
N ASN A 149 2.78 3.78 -5.15
CA ASN A 149 3.87 4.57 -5.73
C ASN A 149 3.46 6.04 -5.80
N HIS A 150 3.95 6.84 -4.87
CA HIS A 150 3.44 8.19 -4.70
C HIS A 150 4.21 9.23 -5.53
N ILE A 151 5.51 9.05 -5.65
CA ILE A 151 6.42 9.98 -6.33
C ILE A 151 7.70 9.23 -6.72
N SER A 152 8.55 9.82 -7.55
CA SER A 152 9.82 9.16 -7.91
C SER A 152 10.90 9.45 -6.87
N GLN A 153 11.20 10.73 -6.64
CA GLN A 153 12.17 11.19 -5.66
C GLN A 153 11.52 11.33 -4.28
N PRO A 154 12.16 10.92 -3.17
CA PRO A 154 11.55 10.99 -1.85
C PRO A 154 11.42 12.45 -1.39
N ARG A 155 10.18 12.92 -1.28
CA ARG A 155 9.79 14.27 -0.84
C ARG A 155 8.27 14.40 -0.84
N TRP A 156 7.76 15.51 -0.31
CA TRP A 156 6.35 15.86 -0.45
C TRP A 156 6.00 16.26 -1.90
N CYS A 157 4.81 15.86 -2.35
CA CYS A 157 4.22 16.22 -3.64
C CYS A 157 3.08 17.26 -3.42
N CYS A 158 2.28 17.72 -4.37
CA CYS A 158 2.12 17.36 -5.78
C CYS A 158 1.99 18.66 -6.61
N SER A 159 2.93 19.60 -6.45
CA SER A 159 2.89 20.85 -7.23
C SER A 159 3.06 20.58 -8.74
N LEU A 160 2.72 21.58 -9.57
CA LEU A 160 2.85 21.48 -11.03
C LEU A 160 4.31 21.60 -11.50
N ASP A 161 5.17 22.26 -10.72
CA ASP A 161 6.58 22.54 -11.01
C ASP A 161 7.54 21.50 -10.40
N ASP A 162 6.99 20.44 -9.85
CA ASP A 162 7.65 19.44 -9.06
C ASP A 162 8.46 18.42 -9.93
N GLY A 163 8.26 18.48 -11.25
CA GLY A 163 8.94 17.65 -12.24
C GLY A 163 8.55 16.16 -12.20
N ASN A 164 7.49 15.80 -11.47
CA ASN A 164 7.03 14.41 -11.27
C ASN A 164 5.62 14.15 -11.83
N GLY A 165 4.95 15.17 -12.37
CA GLY A 165 3.54 15.10 -12.77
C GLY A 165 3.21 14.08 -13.88
N PHE A 166 4.03 13.96 -14.92
CA PHE A 166 3.76 13.07 -16.05
C PHE A 166 5.00 12.27 -16.45
N PHE A 167 4.78 11.14 -17.12
CA PHE A 167 5.82 10.27 -17.65
C PHE A 167 6.80 11.06 -18.55
N GLY A 168 8.09 10.89 -18.32
CA GLY A 168 9.15 11.59 -19.06
C GLY A 168 9.48 13.00 -18.52
N ASN A 169 8.78 13.48 -17.49
CA ASN A 169 9.20 14.71 -16.80
C ASN A 169 10.59 14.52 -16.16
N ARG A 170 11.25 15.64 -15.83
CA ARG A 170 12.61 15.69 -15.26
C ARG A 170 12.88 14.66 -14.16
N ASN A 171 11.90 14.43 -13.29
CA ASN A 171 12.01 13.52 -12.14
C ASN A 171 11.08 12.30 -12.28
N PHE A 172 10.56 11.99 -13.46
CA PHE A 172 9.69 10.83 -13.68
C PHE A 172 10.11 10.06 -14.94
N ASP A 173 11.20 9.32 -14.83
CA ASP A 173 11.63 8.36 -15.85
C ASP A 173 10.69 7.12 -15.82
N PRO A 174 9.97 6.82 -16.93
CA PRO A 174 9.10 5.66 -17.00
C PRO A 174 9.82 4.32 -16.85
N GLN A 175 11.08 4.20 -17.30
CA GLN A 175 11.83 2.95 -17.19
C GLN A 175 12.27 2.68 -15.76
N GLU A 176 12.74 3.71 -15.05
CA GLU A 176 13.04 3.59 -13.63
C GLU A 176 11.78 3.31 -12.80
N TRP A 177 10.65 3.94 -13.15
CA TRP A 177 9.37 3.66 -12.52
C TRP A 177 8.94 2.19 -12.70
N LEU A 178 9.00 1.63 -13.92
CA LEU A 178 8.72 0.22 -14.17
C LEU A 178 9.66 -0.71 -13.38
N GLN A 179 10.95 -0.35 -13.28
CA GLN A 179 11.91 -1.08 -12.45
C GLN A 179 11.54 -1.00 -10.96
N GLY A 180 11.12 0.16 -10.46
CA GLY A 180 10.63 0.33 -9.11
C GLY A 180 9.40 -0.53 -8.82
N LEU A 181 8.40 -0.53 -9.72
CA LEU A 181 7.23 -1.41 -9.61
C LEU A 181 7.64 -2.88 -9.52
N ARG A 182 8.55 -3.33 -10.39
CA ARG A 182 9.10 -4.70 -10.40
C ARG A 182 9.73 -5.07 -9.05
N LEU A 183 10.59 -4.21 -8.51
CA LEU A 183 11.26 -4.46 -7.23
C LEU A 183 10.27 -4.55 -6.06
N VAL A 184 9.27 -3.67 -6.05
CA VAL A 184 8.25 -3.66 -5.00
C VAL A 184 7.35 -4.89 -5.09
N VAL A 185 6.85 -5.25 -6.27
CA VAL A 185 5.98 -6.44 -6.40
C VAL A 185 6.73 -7.73 -6.07
N GLN A 186 8.01 -7.85 -6.46
CA GLN A 186 8.85 -9.00 -6.09
C GLN A 186 9.01 -9.12 -4.57
N ARG A 187 9.19 -7.99 -3.88
CA ARG A 187 9.34 -7.97 -2.42
C ARG A 187 8.06 -8.41 -1.68
N PHE A 188 6.89 -8.06 -2.21
CA PHE A 188 5.61 -8.29 -1.54
C PHE A 188 4.81 -9.49 -2.06
N VAL A 189 5.33 -10.25 -3.04
CA VAL A 189 4.60 -11.37 -3.67
C VAL A 189 4.08 -12.42 -2.68
N ASN A 190 4.82 -12.67 -1.59
CA ASN A 190 4.48 -13.64 -0.56
C ASN A 190 3.86 -13.01 0.70
N LYS A 191 3.41 -11.75 0.62
CA LYS A 191 2.85 -11.00 1.75
C LYS A 191 1.34 -10.83 1.51
N PRO A 192 0.49 -11.75 1.97
CA PRO A 192 -0.89 -11.83 1.52
C PRO A 192 -1.76 -10.65 2.02
N MET A 193 -1.27 -9.93 3.04
CA MET A 193 -1.89 -8.69 3.53
C MET A 193 -1.66 -7.50 2.59
N VAL A 194 -0.70 -7.57 1.65
CA VAL A 194 -0.60 -6.62 0.54
C VAL A 194 -1.65 -7.01 -0.49
N VAL A 195 -2.81 -6.35 -0.45
CA VAL A 195 -3.98 -6.73 -1.25
C VAL A 195 -4.06 -5.96 -2.56
N ALA A 196 -3.38 -4.82 -2.65
CA ALA A 196 -3.35 -4.00 -3.84
C ALA A 196 -2.04 -3.23 -3.99
N MET A 197 -1.72 -2.88 -5.22
CA MET A 197 -0.64 -1.97 -5.57
C MET A 197 -1.19 -0.81 -6.40
N SER A 198 -0.94 0.41 -5.97
CA SER A 198 -1.27 1.63 -6.73
C SER A 198 -0.09 2.04 -7.61
N LEU A 199 -0.37 2.26 -8.90
CA LEU A 199 0.63 2.46 -9.93
C LEU A 199 1.41 3.77 -9.79
N ARG A 200 0.70 4.88 -9.61
CA ARG A 200 1.28 6.22 -9.59
C ARG A 200 0.26 7.25 -9.11
N ASN A 201 0.52 7.89 -7.98
CA ASN A 201 -0.33 8.96 -7.45
C ASN A 201 -0.37 10.21 -8.36
N GLU A 202 -1.58 10.71 -8.63
CA GLU A 202 -1.89 12.02 -9.21
C GLU A 202 -1.10 12.34 -10.48
N ILE A 203 -1.30 11.54 -11.53
CA ILE A 203 -0.75 11.84 -12.86
C ILE A 203 -1.39 13.14 -13.35
N ARG A 204 -0.55 14.08 -13.80
CA ARG A 204 -0.93 15.48 -14.01
C ARG A 204 0.05 16.29 -14.85
N GLY A 205 -0.39 17.48 -15.24
CA GLY A 205 0.44 18.54 -15.79
C GLY A 205 0.18 18.79 -17.27
N THR A 206 0.80 19.84 -17.82
CA THR A 206 0.47 20.35 -19.15
C THR A 206 0.85 19.42 -20.31
N MET A 207 1.73 18.44 -20.06
CA MET A 207 2.15 17.45 -21.06
C MET A 207 1.32 16.16 -21.01
N GLU A 208 0.36 16.06 -20.09
CA GLU A 208 -0.44 14.85 -19.96
C GLU A 208 -1.28 14.58 -21.20
N ASN A 209 -1.35 13.31 -21.60
CA ASN A 209 -2.16 12.89 -22.74
C ASN A 209 -2.59 11.43 -22.59
N ALA A 210 -3.75 11.10 -23.17
CA ALA A 210 -4.34 9.76 -23.03
C ALA A 210 -3.53 8.65 -23.72
N ASN A 211 -2.75 8.95 -24.76
CA ASN A 211 -1.98 7.92 -25.48
C ASN A 211 -0.80 7.43 -24.64
N ASP A 212 0.02 8.35 -24.14
CA ASP A 212 1.18 8.00 -23.31
C ASP A 212 0.73 7.43 -21.97
N TRP A 213 -0.31 8.00 -21.36
CA TRP A 213 -0.91 7.45 -20.16
C TRP A 213 -1.34 5.99 -20.38
N ASN A 214 -2.09 5.70 -21.44
CA ASN A 214 -2.53 4.33 -21.74
C ASN A 214 -1.33 3.39 -21.96
N ASN A 215 -0.32 3.83 -22.72
CA ASN A 215 0.88 3.06 -23.00
C ASN A 215 1.64 2.69 -21.71
N TYR A 216 1.98 3.68 -20.87
CA TYR A 216 2.76 3.43 -19.66
C TYR A 216 1.96 2.73 -18.57
N VAL A 217 0.69 3.07 -18.38
CA VAL A 217 -0.20 2.35 -17.44
C VAL A 217 -0.34 0.89 -17.85
N THR A 218 -0.53 0.60 -19.14
CA THR A 218 -0.59 -0.78 -19.64
C THR A 218 0.69 -1.55 -19.31
N GLN A 219 1.86 -0.93 -19.49
CA GLN A 219 3.15 -1.53 -19.11
C GLN A 219 3.27 -1.75 -17.59
N GLY A 220 2.85 -0.77 -16.78
CA GLY A 220 2.90 -0.84 -15.32
C GLY A 220 2.02 -1.96 -14.77
N VAL A 221 0.76 -2.03 -15.20
CA VAL A 221 -0.13 -3.09 -14.73
C VAL A 221 0.35 -4.47 -15.19
N THR A 222 0.79 -4.59 -16.46
CA THR A 222 1.33 -5.86 -16.98
C THR A 222 2.55 -6.30 -16.18
N THR A 223 3.43 -5.37 -15.80
CA THR A 223 4.62 -5.66 -14.98
C THR A 223 4.22 -6.24 -13.64
N ILE A 224 3.31 -5.58 -12.91
CA ILE A 224 2.85 -6.06 -11.59
C ILE A 224 2.18 -7.43 -11.73
N HIS A 225 1.22 -7.57 -12.65
CA HIS A 225 0.43 -8.78 -12.78
C HIS A 225 1.24 -10.00 -13.23
N SER A 226 2.27 -9.80 -14.06
CA SER A 226 3.15 -10.88 -14.50
C SER A 226 3.99 -11.48 -13.36
N ILE A 227 4.23 -10.71 -12.29
CA ILE A 227 5.01 -11.14 -11.12
C ILE A 227 4.08 -11.58 -9.99
N ASN A 228 2.97 -10.87 -9.78
CA ASN A 228 1.96 -11.20 -8.80
C ASN A 228 0.56 -11.02 -9.40
N SER A 229 -0.01 -12.12 -9.88
CA SER A 229 -1.35 -12.13 -10.46
C SER A 229 -2.48 -12.11 -9.42
N THR A 230 -2.14 -12.13 -8.12
CA THR A 230 -3.12 -12.23 -7.03
C THR A 230 -3.58 -10.88 -6.50
N VAL A 231 -2.73 -9.85 -6.58
CA VAL A 231 -3.01 -8.50 -6.08
C VAL A 231 -3.91 -7.72 -7.03
N LEU A 232 -4.72 -6.83 -6.47
CA LEU A 232 -5.38 -5.80 -7.26
C LEU A 232 -4.33 -4.78 -7.73
N VAL A 233 -4.52 -4.23 -8.92
CA VAL A 233 -3.75 -3.10 -9.41
C VAL A 233 -4.67 -1.90 -9.52
N ILE A 234 -4.36 -0.89 -8.72
CA ILE A 234 -5.07 0.38 -8.68
C ILE A 234 -4.43 1.32 -9.70
N VAL A 235 -5.26 1.81 -10.61
CA VAL A 235 -4.88 2.64 -11.73
C VAL A 235 -5.43 4.04 -11.54
N SER A 236 -4.52 4.97 -11.39
CA SER A 236 -4.75 6.40 -11.27
C SER A 236 -4.91 7.03 -12.67
N SER A 237 -5.52 8.21 -12.75
CA SER A 237 -5.98 8.83 -14.00
C SER A 237 -5.33 10.18 -14.26
N LEU A 238 -5.80 10.91 -15.28
CA LEU A 238 -5.27 12.23 -15.59
C LEU A 238 -5.83 13.30 -14.65
N ASN A 239 -5.22 14.49 -14.70
CA ASN A 239 -5.61 15.68 -13.95
C ASN A 239 -5.70 15.44 -12.44
N TYR A 240 -4.60 15.00 -11.82
CA TYR A 240 -4.55 14.68 -10.38
C TYR A 240 -5.55 13.59 -10.00
N ASP A 241 -5.70 12.58 -10.85
CA ASP A 241 -6.70 11.52 -10.67
C ASP A 241 -8.16 12.03 -10.60
N ASN A 242 -8.45 13.25 -11.06
CA ASN A 242 -9.81 13.78 -11.08
C ASN A 242 -10.57 13.45 -12.38
N ASP A 243 -9.87 12.91 -13.40
CA ASP A 243 -10.44 12.73 -14.73
C ASP A 243 -10.23 11.32 -15.32
N LEU A 244 -11.31 10.53 -15.32
CA LEU A 244 -11.38 9.20 -15.91
C LEU A 244 -11.81 9.19 -17.39
N ARG A 245 -12.04 10.34 -18.04
CA ARG A 245 -12.50 10.38 -19.44
C ARG A 245 -11.51 9.70 -20.41
N CYS A 246 -10.22 9.73 -20.09
CA CYS A 246 -9.18 9.04 -20.85
C CYS A 246 -9.45 7.52 -21.00
N LEU A 247 -10.12 6.89 -20.04
CA LEU A 247 -10.52 5.48 -20.11
C LEU A 247 -11.55 5.20 -21.21
N LYS A 248 -12.43 6.17 -21.48
CA LYS A 248 -13.42 6.06 -22.55
C LYS A 248 -12.78 6.28 -23.92
N GLU A 249 -11.86 7.23 -24.01
CA GLU A 249 -11.16 7.60 -25.25
C GLU A 249 -10.12 6.54 -25.65
N LYS A 250 -9.40 6.02 -24.66
CA LYS A 250 -8.32 5.04 -24.78
C LYS A 250 -8.49 3.95 -23.71
N PRO A 251 -9.40 2.99 -23.90
CA PRO A 251 -9.53 1.86 -22.99
C PRO A 251 -8.20 1.12 -22.83
N LEU A 252 -7.84 0.74 -21.60
CA LEU A 252 -6.64 -0.06 -21.36
C LEU A 252 -6.80 -1.42 -22.05
N SER A 253 -5.87 -1.78 -22.94
CA SER A 253 -5.89 -3.06 -23.66
C SER A 253 -5.25 -4.16 -22.83
N VAL A 254 -5.88 -4.49 -21.71
CA VAL A 254 -5.30 -5.35 -20.67
C VAL A 254 -6.15 -6.58 -20.40
N LYS A 255 -6.54 -7.27 -21.49
CA LYS A 255 -7.40 -8.47 -21.44
C LYS A 255 -6.84 -9.59 -20.55
N THR A 256 -5.53 -9.63 -20.35
CA THR A 256 -4.82 -10.64 -19.55
C THR A 256 -4.94 -10.43 -18.05
N LEU A 257 -5.34 -9.25 -17.58
CA LEU A 257 -5.40 -8.92 -16.15
C LEU A 257 -6.65 -9.43 -15.42
N GLY A 258 -7.64 -9.91 -16.18
CA GLY A 258 -8.88 -10.47 -15.64
C GLY A 258 -9.60 -9.51 -14.70
N ASP A 259 -9.82 -9.96 -13.48
CA ASP A 259 -10.60 -9.31 -12.43
C ASP A 259 -9.71 -8.57 -11.40
N LYS A 260 -8.55 -8.07 -11.82
CA LYS A 260 -7.58 -7.44 -10.89
C LYS A 260 -7.48 -5.92 -10.98
N LEU A 261 -8.19 -5.29 -11.91
CA LEU A 261 -8.13 -3.84 -12.09
C LEU A 261 -9.10 -3.08 -11.21
N VAL A 262 -8.61 -2.01 -10.58
CA VAL A 262 -9.41 -1.01 -9.89
C VAL A 262 -8.99 0.36 -10.41
N PHE A 263 -9.94 1.25 -10.69
CA PHE A 263 -9.64 2.64 -11.02
C PHE A 263 -9.88 3.51 -9.79
N GLU A 264 -8.99 4.45 -9.53
CA GLU A 264 -9.13 5.43 -8.45
C GLU A 264 -9.37 6.84 -8.98
N VAL A 265 -10.01 7.66 -8.15
CA VAL A 265 -10.12 9.10 -8.34
C VAL A 265 -9.82 9.79 -7.02
N HIS A 266 -9.20 10.96 -7.10
CA HIS A 266 -9.04 11.85 -5.96
C HIS A 266 -10.17 12.88 -5.97
N LEU A 267 -10.57 13.35 -4.77
CA LEU A 267 -11.70 14.26 -4.57
C LEU A 267 -11.36 15.29 -3.48
#